data_AF-A0A7S1GX28-F1
#
_entry.id   AF-A0A7S1GX28-F1
#
_cell.length_a   1.000
_cell.length_b   1.000
_cell.length_c   1.000
_cell.angle_alpha   90.00
_cell.angle_beta   90.00
_cell.angle_gamma   90.00
#
_symmetry.space_group_name_H-M   'P 1'
#
loop_
_entity.id
_entity.type
_entity.pdbx_description
1 polymer ?
#
loop_
_entity_poly.entity_id
_entity_poly.type
_entity_poly.pdbx_seq_one_letter_code
_entity_poly.pdbx_strand_id
1 'polypeptide(L)'
;CVQEEIRFVLSPELLVSLAVCPCMQDLETILIVGSERFSNYSGYAGTFEYAGPMTDAAEADERGVLRTSVVAYDATYYGNGEGAERQFGKGPIARELNKALCAFLPIGAFGHRP
;
A
#
# COMPACT_ATOMS: atom_id res chain seq x y z
N CYS A 1 0.48 3.51 15.52
CA CYS A 1 -0.02 2.54 14.53
C CYS A 1 -0.99 3.26 13.62
N VAL A 2 -0.56 3.67 12.43
CA VAL A 2 -1.40 4.35 11.45
C VAL A 2 -1.69 3.38 10.29
N GLN A 3 -2.22 3.87 9.17
CA GLN A 3 -2.80 3.04 8.12
C GLN A 3 -1.88 1.89 7.63
N GLU A 4 -0.60 2.17 7.35
CA GLU A 4 0.34 1.17 6.87
C GLU A 4 0.58 0.09 7.92
N GLU A 5 0.96 0.46 9.14
CA GLU A 5 1.30 -0.52 10.18
C GLU A 5 0.08 -1.32 10.60
N ILE A 6 -1.10 -0.69 10.65
CA ILE A 6 -2.36 -1.40 10.89
C ILE A 6 -2.55 -2.46 9.80
N ARG A 7 -2.44 -2.11 8.52
CA ARG A 7 -2.64 -3.09 7.43
C ARG A 7 -1.65 -4.26 7.51
N PHE A 8 -0.38 -3.98 7.79
CA PHE A 8 0.67 -5.00 7.92
C PHE A 8 0.47 -5.90 9.14
N VAL A 9 -0.07 -5.39 10.25
CA VAL A 9 -0.37 -6.21 11.43
C VAL A 9 -1.60 -7.10 11.21
N LEU A 10 -2.62 -6.61 10.48
CA LEU A 10 -3.81 -7.40 10.17
C LEU A 10 -3.53 -8.51 9.15
N SER A 11 -2.57 -8.29 8.25
CA SER A 11 -2.11 -9.22 7.23
C SER A 11 -0.59 -9.41 7.31
N PRO A 12 -0.08 -10.18 8.30
CA PRO A 12 1.35 -10.26 8.60
C PRO A 12 2.23 -10.76 7.45
N GLU A 13 1.66 -11.46 6.47
CA GLU A 13 2.35 -11.87 5.24
C GLU A 13 2.93 -10.68 4.47
N LEU A 14 2.33 -9.49 4.60
CA LEU A 14 2.86 -8.25 4.03
C LEU A 14 4.24 -7.91 4.58
N LEU A 15 4.58 -8.31 5.82
CA LEU A 15 5.89 -8.03 6.44
C LEU A 15 7.05 -8.68 5.68
N VAL A 16 6.81 -9.73 4.90
CA VAL A 16 7.83 -10.37 4.04
C VAL A 16 8.40 -9.36 3.03
N SER A 17 7.59 -8.40 2.58
CA SER A 17 8.03 -7.33 1.68
C SER A 17 9.18 -6.50 2.24
N LEU A 18 9.25 -6.33 3.57
CA LEU A 18 10.34 -5.59 4.22
C LEU A 18 11.70 -6.28 4.04
N ALA A 19 11.71 -7.60 3.83
CA ALA A 19 12.93 -8.37 3.63
C ALA A 19 13.38 -8.44 2.17
N VAL A 20 12.45 -8.32 1.22
CA VAL A 20 12.71 -8.60 -0.20
C VAL A 20 12.57 -7.38 -1.11
N CYS A 21 11.89 -6.32 -0.66
CA CYS A 21 11.70 -5.11 -1.44
C CYS A 21 12.67 -4.01 -0.97
N PRO A 22 13.43 -3.39 -1.88
CA PRO A 22 14.23 -2.21 -1.57
C PRO A 22 13.33 -0.98 -1.35
N CYS A 23 13.93 0.12 -0.86
CA CYS A 23 13.24 1.40 -0.75
C CYS A 23 12.82 1.91 -2.14
N MET A 24 11.53 2.26 -2.27
CA MET A 24 10.94 2.71 -3.53
C MET A 24 11.53 4.04 -4.00
N GLN A 25 11.81 4.16 -5.29
CA GLN A 25 12.09 5.43 -5.97
C GLN A 25 10.79 6.12 -6.41
N ASP A 26 10.88 7.36 -6.90
CA ASP A 26 9.70 8.19 -7.27
C ASP A 26 8.77 7.58 -8.33
N LEU A 27 9.24 6.64 -9.14
CA LEU A 27 8.44 5.96 -10.17
C LEU A 27 8.21 4.47 -9.87
N GLU A 28 8.43 4.05 -8.62
CA GLU A 28 8.27 2.66 -8.20
C GLU A 28 7.14 2.52 -7.17
N THR A 29 6.49 1.36 -7.21
CA THR A 29 5.45 0.94 -6.27
C THR A 29 5.55 -0.56 -6.04
N ILE A 30 5.09 -1.05 -4.90
CA ILE A 30 5.14 -2.48 -4.58
C ILE A 30 3.71 -3.02 -4.61
N LEU A 31 3.45 -3.99 -5.50
CA LEU A 31 2.19 -4.74 -5.50
C LEU A 31 2.40 -6.10 -4.82
N ILE A 32 1.57 -6.38 -3.82
CA ILE A 32 1.51 -7.66 -3.13
C ILE A 32 0.12 -8.25 -3.36
N VAL A 33 0.07 -9.49 -3.85
CA VAL A 33 -1.18 -10.21 -4.17
C VAL A 33 -1.25 -11.46 -3.29
N GLY A 34 -2.45 -11.76 -2.78
CA GLY A 34 -2.71 -12.99 -2.04
C GLY A 34 -2.67 -12.87 -0.53
N SER A 35 -2.41 -11.69 0.04
CA SER A 35 -2.31 -11.55 1.50
C SER A 35 -3.65 -11.81 2.20
N GLU A 36 -3.67 -12.68 3.19
CA GLU A 36 -4.84 -12.94 4.05
C GLU A 36 -4.93 -11.93 5.20
N ARG A 37 -6.15 -11.55 5.61
CA ARG A 37 -6.38 -10.83 6.86
C ARG A 37 -6.77 -11.78 7.99
N PHE A 38 -5.96 -11.82 9.03
CA PHE A 38 -6.12 -12.74 10.17
C PHE A 38 -6.81 -12.12 11.39
N SER A 39 -6.82 -10.79 11.49
CA SER A 39 -7.28 -10.09 12.70
C SER A 39 -8.34 -9.03 12.40
N ASN A 40 -9.22 -8.80 13.36
CA ASN A 40 -10.06 -7.61 13.44
C ASN A 40 -9.42 -6.55 14.34
N TYR A 41 -9.79 -5.28 14.13
CA TYR A 41 -9.31 -4.19 14.97
C TYR A 41 -10.38 -3.12 15.18
N SER A 42 -10.15 -2.33 16.22
CA SER A 42 -10.85 -1.08 16.50
C SER A 42 -9.83 0.05 16.70
N GLY A 43 -10.33 1.29 16.64
CA GLY A 43 -9.51 2.48 16.88
C GLY A 43 -8.44 2.74 15.82
N TYR A 44 -7.58 3.72 16.09
CA TYR A 44 -6.52 4.18 15.20
C TYR A 44 -5.45 4.93 16.00
N ALA A 45 -4.20 4.91 15.53
CA ALA A 45 -3.08 5.58 16.22
C ALA A 45 -2.98 5.14 17.69
N GLY A 46 -3.22 6.04 18.64
CA GLY A 46 -3.12 5.77 20.08
C GLY A 46 -4.26 4.91 20.64
N THR A 47 -5.35 4.71 19.90
CA THR A 47 -6.50 3.89 20.32
C THR A 47 -6.58 2.55 19.60
N PHE A 48 -5.57 2.22 18.79
CA PHE A 48 -5.54 0.97 18.03
C PHE A 48 -5.56 -0.25 18.97
N GLU A 49 -6.53 -1.14 18.77
CA GLU A 49 -6.72 -2.33 19.59
C GLU A 49 -7.13 -3.54 18.74
N TYR A 50 -6.63 -4.72 19.11
CA TYR A 50 -7.04 -5.99 18.53
C TYR A 50 -8.48 -6.33 18.93
N ALA A 51 -9.33 -6.63 17.95
CA ALA A 51 -10.76 -6.89 18.14
C ALA A 51 -11.15 -8.35 17.85
N GLY A 52 -10.22 -9.29 18.00
CA GLY A 52 -10.48 -10.72 17.81
C GLY A 52 -10.05 -11.25 16.42
N PRO A 53 -10.16 -12.58 16.23
CA PRO A 53 -9.74 -13.21 14.97
C PRO A 53 -10.66 -12.80 13.82
N MET A 54 -10.13 -12.87 12.60
CA MET A 54 -10.86 -12.71 11.35
C MET A 54 -10.65 -13.96 10.50
N THR A 55 -11.73 -14.44 9.89
CA THR A 55 -11.65 -15.40 8.78
C THR A 55 -11.86 -14.62 7.50
N ASP A 56 -10.83 -14.53 6.68
CA ASP A 56 -10.92 -13.80 5.42
C ASP A 56 -11.92 -14.51 4.47
N ALA A 57 -12.80 -13.72 3.87
CA ALA A 57 -13.82 -14.19 2.93
C ALA A 57 -13.41 -13.97 1.47
N ALA A 58 -12.18 -13.48 1.22
CA ALA A 58 -11.65 -13.31 -0.11
C ALA A 58 -11.65 -14.65 -0.88
N GLU A 59 -12.11 -14.60 -2.14
CA GLU A 59 -12.04 -15.76 -3.01
C GLU A 59 -10.59 -16.09 -3.35
N ALA A 60 -10.25 -17.37 -3.40
CA ALA A 60 -8.99 -17.84 -3.96
C ALA A 60 -9.12 -18.14 -5.45
N ASP A 61 -8.03 -17.94 -6.20
CA ASP A 61 -7.93 -18.44 -7.57
C ASP A 61 -7.66 -19.96 -7.60
N GLU A 62 -7.52 -20.53 -8.80
CA GLU A 62 -7.26 -21.97 -9.01
C GLU A 62 -5.95 -22.46 -8.37
N ARG A 63 -5.04 -21.55 -8.00
CA ARG A 63 -3.76 -21.85 -7.35
C ARG A 63 -3.81 -21.65 -5.83
N GLY A 64 -4.96 -21.28 -5.28
CA GLY A 64 -5.12 -20.99 -3.86
C GLY A 64 -4.65 -19.59 -3.46
N VAL A 65 -4.36 -18.69 -4.41
CA VAL A 65 -3.97 -17.31 -4.11
C VAL A 65 -5.21 -16.46 -3.90
N LEU A 66 -5.33 -15.80 -2.75
CA LEU A 66 -6.45 -14.92 -2.45
C LEU A 66 -6.51 -13.75 -3.44
N ARG A 67 -7.72 -13.39 -3.88
CA ARG A 67 -8.00 -12.24 -4.75
C ARG A 67 -7.96 -10.91 -3.98
N THR A 68 -6.98 -10.77 -3.10
CA THR A 68 -6.66 -9.57 -2.35
C THR A 68 -5.39 -8.96 -2.96
N SER A 69 -5.45 -7.69 -3.33
CA SER A 69 -4.29 -6.95 -3.86
C SER A 69 -4.03 -5.73 -2.99
N VAL A 70 -2.78 -5.54 -2.59
CA VAL A 70 -2.31 -4.40 -1.82
C VAL A 70 -1.20 -3.73 -2.60
N VAL A 71 -1.39 -2.45 -2.94
CA VAL A 71 -0.34 -1.62 -3.55
C VAL A 71 0.20 -0.69 -2.47
N ALA A 72 1.48 -0.81 -2.18
CA ALA A 72 2.22 0.15 -1.37
C ALA A 72 2.85 1.22 -2.29
N TYR A 73 2.57 2.47 -1.98
CA TYR A 73 3.11 3.65 -2.65
C TYR A 73 3.18 4.80 -1.65
N ASP A 74 4.21 5.63 -1.76
CA ASP A 74 4.58 6.61 -0.74
C ASP A 74 4.30 8.05 -1.18
N ALA A 75 3.74 8.86 -0.28
CA ALA A 75 3.55 10.29 -0.49
C ALA A 75 4.73 11.08 0.08
N THR A 76 5.07 12.20 -0.54
CA THR A 76 6.09 13.11 -0.01
C THR A 76 5.61 13.75 1.29
N TYR A 77 6.41 13.70 2.35
CA TYR A 77 6.12 14.39 3.59
C TYR A 77 6.47 15.88 3.48
N TYR A 78 5.45 16.73 3.37
CA TYR A 78 5.62 18.19 3.30
C TYR A 78 5.65 18.89 4.67
N GLY A 79 5.36 18.17 5.77
CA GLY A 79 5.27 18.75 7.10
C GLY A 79 4.11 19.73 7.27
N ASN A 80 4.21 20.60 8.27
CA ASN A 80 3.19 21.60 8.59
C ASN A 80 3.70 23.02 8.25
N GLY A 81 2.79 24.00 8.16
CA GLY A 81 3.13 25.42 7.93
C GLY A 81 3.63 25.70 6.52
N GLU A 82 4.66 26.54 6.37
CA GLU A 82 5.24 26.89 5.05
C GLU A 82 5.70 25.68 4.22
N GLY A 83 6.05 24.57 4.90
CA GLY A 83 6.38 23.32 4.25
C GLY A 83 5.23 22.74 3.42
N ALA A 84 3.99 22.91 3.89
CA ALA A 84 2.78 22.44 3.24
C ALA A 84 2.48 23.21 1.95
N GLU A 85 2.80 24.50 1.87
CA GLU A 85 2.58 25.30 0.66
C GLU A 85 3.42 24.79 -0.53
N ARG A 86 4.58 24.17 -0.26
CA ARG A 86 5.43 23.58 -1.30
C ARG A 86 4.73 22.47 -2.07
N GLN A 87 3.76 21.78 -1.48
CA GLN A 87 3.03 20.70 -2.15
C GLN A 87 2.29 21.19 -3.41
N PHE A 88 1.96 22.47 -3.49
CA PHE A 88 1.24 23.07 -4.63
C PHE A 88 2.17 23.48 -5.79
N GLY A 89 3.48 23.26 -5.65
CA GLY A 89 4.44 23.48 -6.73
C GLY A 89 4.26 22.46 -7.86
N LYS A 90 4.54 22.87 -9.11
CA LYS A 90 4.41 21.99 -10.29
C LYS A 90 5.20 20.68 -10.17
N GLY A 91 6.41 20.72 -9.60
CA GLY A 91 7.25 19.53 -9.39
C GLY A 91 6.63 18.54 -8.40
N PRO A 92 6.35 18.96 -7.15
CA PRO A 92 5.57 18.22 -6.15
C PRO A 92 4.29 17.57 -6.70
N ILE A 93 3.43 18.37 -7.35
CA ILE A 93 2.20 17.86 -7.96
C ILE A 93 2.51 16.77 -9.00
N ALA A 94 3.48 17.01 -9.90
CA ALA A 94 3.84 16.03 -10.92
C ALA A 94 4.38 14.72 -10.32
N ARG A 95 5.18 14.81 -9.25
CA ARG A 95 5.71 13.63 -8.53
C ARG A 95 4.59 12.80 -7.93
N GLU A 96 3.66 13.41 -7.21
CA GLU A 96 2.53 12.70 -6.59
C GLU A 96 1.58 12.09 -7.63
N LEU A 97 1.32 12.81 -8.73
CA LEU A 97 0.53 12.28 -9.85
C LEU A 97 1.23 11.08 -10.51
N ASN A 98 2.55 11.16 -10.75
CA ASN A 98 3.30 10.05 -11.35
C ASN A 98 3.36 8.83 -10.41
N LYS A 99 3.56 9.04 -9.11
CA LYS A 99 3.53 7.96 -8.11
C LYS A 99 2.17 7.26 -8.08
N ALA A 100 1.08 8.04 -8.04
CA ALA A 100 -0.28 7.50 -8.10
C ALA A 100 -0.55 6.78 -9.43
N LEU A 101 -0.05 7.33 -10.53
CA LEU A 101 -0.15 6.68 -11.84
C LEU A 101 0.56 5.32 -11.84
N CYS A 102 1.79 5.24 -11.33
CA CYS A 102 2.51 3.96 -11.18
C CYS A 102 1.70 2.96 -10.33
N ALA A 103 1.07 3.41 -9.25
CA ALA A 103 0.28 2.55 -8.35
C ALA A 103 -1.00 2.01 -8.98
N PHE A 104 -1.66 2.81 -9.83
CA PHE A 104 -3.01 2.50 -10.34
C PHE A 104 -3.04 2.02 -11.79
N LEU A 105 -1.92 2.09 -12.51
CA LEU A 105 -1.85 1.53 -13.86
C LEU A 105 -2.01 0.00 -13.81
N PRO A 106 -2.96 -0.57 -14.58
CA PRO A 106 -3.09 -2.01 -14.67
C PRO A 106 -1.80 -2.66 -15.18
N ILE A 107 -1.44 -3.80 -14.60
CA ILE A 107 -0.36 -4.63 -15.15
C ILE A 107 -0.76 -5.03 -16.58
N GLY A 108 0.05 -4.62 -17.55
CA GLY A 108 -0.20 -4.85 -18.98
C GLY A 108 -0.92 -3.71 -19.73
N ALA A 109 -1.22 -2.58 -19.08
CA ALA A 109 -1.84 -1.42 -19.74
C ALA A 109 -0.96 -0.79 -20.83
N PHE A 110 0.37 -0.89 -20.70
CA PHE A 110 1.30 -0.66 -21.79
C PHE A 110 1.70 -2.01 -22.34
N GLY A 111 1.03 -2.41 -23.42
CA GLY A 111 1.22 -3.71 -24.05
C GLY A 111 2.70 -4.00 -24.26
N HIS A 112 3.08 -5.23 -23.90
CA HIS A 112 4.17 -5.91 -24.57
C HIS A 112 3.88 -5.83 -26.07
N ARG A 113 4.58 -4.95 -26.79
CA ARG A 113 4.66 -5.11 -28.24
C ARG A 113 5.50 -6.36 -28.45
N PRO A 114 4.98 -7.42 -29.09
CA PRO A 114 5.84 -8.46 -29.63
C PRO A 114 6.85 -7.85 -30.62
#